data_AF-A0A931CMR5-F1
#
_entry.id   AF-A0A931CMR5-F1
#
_cell.length_a   1.000
_cell.length_b   1.000
_cell.length_c   1.000
_cell.angle_alpha   90.00
_cell.angle_beta   90.00
_cell.angle_gamma   90.00
#
_symmetry.space_group_name_H-M   'P 1'
#
loop_
_entity.id
_entity.type
_entity.pdbx_description
1 polymer ?
#
loop_
_entity_poly.entity_id
_entity_poly.type
_entity_poly.pdbx_seq_one_letter_code
_entity_poly.pdbx_strand_id
1 'polypeptide(L)' 'MHTEHGLMRSLVWRTSSFCSSSACVEVAFTGEAVVVRDSKDPQRRCLVYSSVEWRDFVAGVKSGDFDF' A
#
# COMPACT_ATOMS: atom_id res chain seq x y z
N MET A 1 -10.81 2.89 -22.21
CA MET A 1 -9.84 3.49 -21.26
C MET A 1 -9.83 2.67 -19.96
N HIS A 2 -9.38 1.41 -20.00
CA HIS A 2 -9.32 0.51 -18.83
C HIS A 2 -8.04 -0.33 -18.91
N THR A 3 -6.88 0.24 -18.61
CA THR A 3 -5.62 -0.51 -18.68
C THR A 3 -4.85 -0.47 -17.35
N GLU A 4 -5.08 0.56 -16.54
CA GLU A 4 -4.42 0.79 -15.24
C GLU A 4 -4.87 -0.24 -14.19
N HIS A 5 -6.18 -0.54 -14.14
CA HIS A 5 -6.77 -1.46 -13.17
C HIS A 5 -6.33 -2.93 -13.34
N GLY A 6 -5.97 -3.35 -14.56
CA GLY A 6 -5.51 -4.71 -14.82
C GLY A 6 -4.11 -4.97 -14.27
N LEU A 7 -3.21 -4.00 -14.45
CA LEU A 7 -1.82 -4.08 -13.99
C LEU A 7 -1.71 -4.13 -12.46
N MET A 8 -2.60 -3.44 -11.75
CA MET A 8 -2.62 -3.43 -10.29
C MET A 8 -3.10 -4.77 -9.70
N ARG A 9 -3.91 -5.55 -10.42
CA ARG A 9 -4.37 -6.87 -9.97
C ARG A 9 -3.27 -7.94 -10.05
N SER A 10 -2.30 -7.79 -10.96
CA SER A 10 -1.16 -8.70 -11.09
C SER A 10 -0.02 -8.45 -10.09
N LEU A 11 -0.13 -7.40 -9.27
CA LEU A 11 0.87 -7.12 -8.24
C LEU A 11 0.85 -8.17 -7.12
N VAL A 12 2.00 -8.40 -6.52
CA VAL A 12 2.15 -9.28 -5.35
C VAL A 12 1.80 -8.49 -4.09
N TRP A 13 0.57 -8.66 -3.60
CA TRP A 13 0.04 -7.97 -2.44
C TRP A 13 0.49 -8.63 -1.12
N ARG A 14 0.83 -7.80 -0.14
CA ARG A 14 1.17 -8.21 1.22
C ARG A 14 0.23 -7.52 2.20
N THR A 15 -0.31 -8.30 3.12
CA THR A 15 -1.07 -7.83 4.28
C THR A 15 -0.29 -8.14 5.56
N SER A 16 -0.55 -7.40 6.64
CA SER A 16 0.07 -7.64 7.93
C SER A 16 -0.46 -8.93 8.57
N SER A 17 0.39 -9.69 9.28
CA SER A 17 -0.05 -10.85 10.05
C SER A 17 -0.96 -10.49 11.24
N PHE A 18 -0.96 -9.22 11.65
CA PHE A 18 -1.87 -8.70 12.69
C PHE A 18 -3.26 -8.34 12.12
N CYS A 19 -3.44 -8.45 10.81
CA CYS A 19 -4.74 -8.31 10.17
C CYS A 19 -5.62 -9.51 10.50
N SER A 20 -6.61 -9.34 11.38
CA SER A 20 -7.55 -10.39 11.78
C SER A 20 -8.96 -10.22 11.17
N SER A 21 -9.24 -9.10 10.50
CA SER A 21 -10.56 -8.79 9.92
C SER A 21 -10.45 -8.19 8.51
N SER A 22 -11.59 -8.10 7.80
CA SER A 22 -11.69 -7.73 6.39
C SER A 22 -11.37 -6.26 6.05
N ALA A 23 -10.77 -5.49 6.96
CA ALA A 23 -10.53 -4.05 6.82
C ALA A 23 -9.04 -3.70 6.92
N CYS A 24 -8.20 -4.42 6.18
CA CYS A 24 -6.76 -4.25 6.26
C CYS A 24 -6.20 -3.46 5.08
N VAL A 25 -5.03 -2.87 5.32
CA VAL A 25 -4.24 -2.24 4.28
C VAL A 25 -3.37 -3.31 3.64
N GLU A 26 -3.40 -3.36 2.31
CA GLU A 26 -2.51 -4.19 1.51
C GLU A 26 -1.49 -3.31 0.79
N VAL A 27 -0.25 -3.79 0.73
CA VAL A 27 0.86 -3.11 0.07
C VAL A 27 1.49 -4.01 -0.99
N ALA A 28 1.88 -3.42 -2.12
CA ALA A 28 2.65 -4.09 -3.16
C ALA A 28 3.88 -3.24 -3.52
N PHE A 29 5.02 -3.92 -3.66
CA PHE A 29 6.29 -3.30 -4.03
C PHE A 29 6.59 -3.60 -5.50
N THR A 30 6.80 -2.57 -6.31
CA THR A 30 7.14 -2.71 -7.74
C THR A 30 8.63 -2.49 -8.03
N GLY A 31 9.41 -2.12 -7.00
CA GLY A 31 10.80 -1.66 -7.11
C GLY A 31 10.88 -0.14 -7.14
N GLU A 32 10.17 0.49 -8.07
CA GLU A 32 10.15 1.97 -8.20
C GLU A 32 9.12 2.64 -7.30
N ALA A 33 8.02 1.93 -7.02
CA ALA A 33 6.90 2.45 -6.26
C ALA A 33 6.39 1.45 -5.21
N VAL A 34 5.64 2.00 -4.25
CA VAL A 34 4.83 1.26 -3.30
C VAL A 34 3.38 1.61 -3.53
N VAL A 35 2.58 0.58 -3.81
CA VAL A 35 1.14 0.71 -4.06
C VAL A 35 0.40 0.25 -2.82
N VAL A 36 -0.54 1.06 -2.35
CA VAL A 36 -1.32 0.83 -1.13
C VAL A 36 -2.80 0.80 -1.48
N ARG A 37 -3.52 -0.24 -1.04
CA ARG A 37 -4.97 -0.32 -1.22
C ARG A 37 -5.68 -0.80 0.03
N ASP A 38 -6.99 -0.55 0.04
CA ASP A 38 -7.91 -1.09 1.04
C ASP A 38 -8.38 -2.49 0.59
N SER A 39 -8.20 -3.50 1.45
CA SER A 39 -8.55 -4.89 1.13
C SER A 39 -10.05 -5.11 0.92
N LYS A 40 -10.90 -4.26 1.51
CA LYS A 40 -12.36 -4.38 1.44
C LYS A 40 -12.92 -3.81 0.14
N ASP A 41 -12.17 -2.94 -0.52
CA ASP A 41 -12.53 -2.37 -1.81
C ASP A 41 -11.30 -2.30 -2.75
N PRO A 42 -10.83 -3.47 -3.23
CA PRO A 42 -9.62 -3.54 -4.06
C PRO A 42 -9.82 -2.96 -5.47
N GLN A 43 -11.04 -2.54 -5.83
CA GLN A 43 -11.34 -1.88 -7.09
C GLN A 43 -11.22 -0.36 -7.01
N ARG A 44 -11.27 0.22 -5.80
CA ARG A 44 -10.97 1.65 -5.60
C ARG A 44 -9.55 1.98 -6.02
N ARG A 45 -9.34 3.25 -6.35
CA ARG A 45 -8.01 3.78 -6.64
C ARG A 45 -7.05 3.48 -5.49
N CYS A 46 -5.92 2.89 -5.83
CA CYS A 46 -4.84 2.70 -4.88
C CYS A 46 -4.06 4.02 -4.71
N LEU A 47 -3.41 4.16 -3.57
CA LEU A 47 -2.42 5.20 -3.34
C LEU A 47 -1.07 4.69 -3.86
N VAL A 48 -0.31 5.55 -4.52
CA VAL A 48 1.00 5.20 -5.09
C VAL A 48 2.02 6.19 -4.57
N TYR A 49 3.07 5.66 -3.97
CA TYR A 49 4.20 6.43 -3.45
C TYR A 49 5.49 5.97 -4.12
N SER A 50 6.46 6.87 -4.27
CA SER A 50 7.80 6.45 -4.66
C SER A 50 8.44 5.59 -3.55
N SER A 51 9.44 4.79 -3.91
CA SER A 51 10.22 4.02 -2.93
C SER A 51 11.00 4.89 -1.94
N VAL A 52 11.27 6.16 -2.28
CA VAL A 52 11.91 7.13 -1.38
C VAL A 52 10.90 7.63 -0.35
N GLU A 53 9.77 8.17 -0.80
CA GLU A 53 8.70 8.67 0.10
C GLU A 53 8.22 7.59 1.05
N TRP A 54 8.07 6.34 0.57
CA TRP A 54 7.68 5.23 1.44
C TRP A 54 8.71 4.94 2.53
N ARG A 55 10.01 5.03 2.22
CA ARG A 55 11.08 4.84 3.21
C ARG A 55 11.06 5.93 4.27
N ASP A 56 10.90 7.18 3.85
CA ASP A 56 10.82 8.33 4.76
C ASP A 56 9.57 8.25 5.65
N PHE A 57 8.43 7.88 5.07
CA PHE A 57 7.20 7.61 5.82
C PHE A 57 7.40 6.54 6.90
N VAL A 58 8.00 5.39 6.55
CA VAL A 58 8.28 4.32 7.51
C VAL A 58 9.27 4.76 8.59
N ALA A 59 10.26 5.59 8.25
CA ALA A 59 11.19 6.15 9.22
C ALA A 59 10.46 7.06 10.22
N GLY A 60 9.59 7.95 9.74
CA GLY A 60 8.80 8.84 10.60
C GLY A 60 7.83 8.08 11.51
N VAL A 61 7.16 7.04 11.00
CA VAL A 61 6.32 6.15 11.82
C VAL A 61 7.12 5.51 12.95
N LYS A 62 8.33 5.04 12.68
CA LYS A 62 9.20 4.43 13.70
C LYS A 62 9.76 5.45 14.70
N SER A 63 9.93 6.69 14.28
CA SER A 63 10.37 7.82 15.11
C SER A 63 9.26 8.31 16.05
N GLY A 64 8.00 7.96 15.78
CA GLY A 64 6.84 8.48 16.51
C GLY A 64 6.37 9.85 16.01
N ASP A 65 6.81 10.28 14.82
CA ASP A 65 6.51 11.60 14.27
C ASP A 65 4.99 11.84 14.01
N PHE A 66 4.20 10.76 14.05
CA PHE A 66 2.76 10.76 13.79
C PHE A 66 1.92 10.34 15.01
N ASP A 67 2.50 10.25 16.22
CA ASP A 67 1.82 9.76 17.45
C ASP A 67 1.18 10.90 18.27
N PHE A 68 0.61 11.90 17.59
CA PHE A 68 0.05 13.12 18.21
C PHE A 68 -1.35 12.93 18.82
#